data_AF-A0A7Y8V243-F1
#
_entry.id   AF-A0A7Y8V243-F1
#
_cell.length_a   1.000
_cell.length_b   1.000
_cell.length_c   1.000
_cell.angle_alpha   90.00
_cell.angle_beta   90.00
_cell.angle_gamma   90.00
#
_symmetry.space_group_name_H-M   'P 1'
#
loop_
_entity.id
_entity.type
_entity.pdbx_description
1 polymer ?
#
loop_
_entity_poly.entity_id
_entity_poly.type
_entity_poly.pdbx_seq_one_letter_code
_entity_poly.pdbx_strand_id
1 'polypeptide(L)' 'MNIKDDPDIQRWINMRPWYALFVSLAMVISTMSIGLFKGYDMWTSDFFIFSCLLTGFGLLVGWLQKVYYKKVIYGENSEN' A
#
# COMPACT_ATOMS: atom_id res chain seq x y z
N MET A 1 7.82 11.39 -27.01
CA MET A 1 7.80 11.83 -25.60
C MET A 1 8.40 10.70 -24.78
N ASN A 2 9.43 10.97 -23.98
CA ASN A 2 10.09 9.92 -23.22
C ASN A 2 9.23 9.61 -21.98
N ILE A 3 8.91 8.33 -21.75
CA ILE A 3 8.08 7.87 -20.62
C ILE A 3 8.66 8.30 -19.26
N LYS A 4 9.98 8.51 -19.19
CA LYS A 4 10.68 8.99 -18.00
C LYS A 4 10.31 10.42 -17.61
N ASP A 5 9.96 11.25 -18.59
CA ASP A 5 9.68 12.68 -18.42
C ASP A 5 8.18 12.97 -18.27
N ASP A 6 7.35 11.92 -18.24
CA ASP A 6 5.92 12.04 -18.07
C ASP A 6 5.57 12.34 -16.60
N PRO A 7 5.05 13.55 -16.29
CA PRO A 7 4.71 13.93 -14.92
C PRO A 7 3.58 13.07 -14.33
N ASP A 8 2.70 12.52 -15.15
CA ASP A 8 1.60 11.66 -14.68
C ASP A 8 2.12 10.31 -14.21
N ILE A 9 3.11 9.76 -14.90
CA ILE A 9 3.77 8.50 -14.53
C ILE A 9 4.55 8.66 -13.22
N GLN A 10 5.29 9.77 -13.06
CA GLN A 10 5.97 10.09 -11.81
C GLN A 10 5.00 10.21 -10.63
N ARG A 11 3.88 10.91 -10.85
CA ARG A 11 2.84 11.11 -9.85
C ARG A 11 2.18 9.78 -9.47
N TRP A 12 1.89 8.92 -10.45
CA TRP A 12 1.34 7.59 -10.23
C TRP A 12 2.27 6.69 -9.38
N ILE A 13 3.57 6.66 -9.69
CA ILE A 13 4.56 5.90 -8.91
C ILE A 13 4.66 6.43 -7.47
N ASN A 14 4.62 7.75 -7.29
CA ASN A 14 4.68 8.34 -5.95
C ASN A 14 3.42 8.08 -5.11
N MET A 15 2.25 7.89 -5.74
CA MET A 15 1.01 7.58 -5.03
C MET A 15 0.85 6.09 -4.65
N ARG A 16 1.65 5.17 -5.21
CA ARG A 16 1.58 3.72 -4.93
C ARG A 16 1.57 3.36 -3.43
N PRO A 17 2.47 3.89 -2.57
CA PRO A 17 2.45 3.59 -1.14
C PRO A 17 1.14 4.03 -0.47
N TRP A 18 0.60 5.17 -0.88
CA TRP A 18 -0.66 5.70 -0.35
C TRP A 18 -1.86 4.86 -0.77
N TYR A 19 -1.90 4.41 -2.03
CA TYR A 19 -2.94 3.47 -2.48
C TYR A 19 -2.88 2.14 -1.74
N ALA A 20 -1.68 1.59 -1.51
CA ALA A 20 -1.52 0.34 -0.77
C ALA A 20 -1.99 0.48 0.69
N LEU A 21 -1.64 1.60 1.34
CA LEU A 21 -2.13 1.93 2.68
C LEU A 21 -3.66 2.09 2.69
N PHE A 22 -4.23 2.81 1.72
CA PHE A 22 -5.68 2.99 1.62
C PHE A 22 -6.42 1.65 1.48
N VAL A 23 -5.95 0.76 0.62
CA VAL A 23 -6.54 -0.58 0.44
C VAL A 23 -6.45 -1.40 1.73
N SER A 24 -5.31 -1.38 2.43
CA SER A 24 -5.17 -2.09 3.70
C SER A 24 -6.14 -1.57 4.77
N LEU A 25 -6.29 -0.25 4.90
CA LEU A 25 -7.24 0.36 5.84
C LEU A 25 -8.69 0.04 5.47
N ALA A 26 -9.04 0.11 4.18
CA ALA A 26 -10.37 -0.25 3.71
C ALA A 26 -10.72 -1.71 4.05
N MET A 27 -9.74 -2.62 3.95
CA MET A 27 -9.92 -4.02 4.31
C MET A 27 -10.14 -4.21 5.82
N VAL A 28 -9.38 -3.50 6.67
CA VAL A 28 -9.57 -3.52 8.13
C VAL A 28 -10.97 -3.02 8.50
N ILE A 29 -11.37 -1.86 7.99
CA ILE A 29 -12.68 -1.24 8.28
C ILE A 29 -13.82 -2.16 7.80
N SER A 30 -13.68 -2.76 6.61
CA SER A 30 -14.67 -3.69 6.07
C SER A 30 -14.81 -4.92 6.96
N THR A 31 -13.69 -5.45 7.46
CA THR A 31 -13.68 -6.61 8.36
C THR A 31 -14.36 -6.27 9.69
N MET A 32 -14.03 -5.12 10.29
CA MET A 32 -14.71 -4.62 11.50
C MET A 32 -16.21 -4.48 11.28
N SER A 33 -16.62 -3.89 10.17
CA SER A 33 -18.03 -3.68 9.83
C SER A 33 -18.78 -5.01 9.75
N ILE A 34 -18.21 -6.01 9.05
CA ILE A 34 -18.80 -7.35 8.94
C ILE A 34 -18.91 -8.03 10.31
N GLY A 35 -17.91 -7.91 11.17
CA GLY A 35 -17.96 -8.49 12.52
C GLY A 35 -19.02 -7.83 13.39
N LEU A 36 -19.14 -6.50 13.33
CA LEU A 36 -20.21 -5.76 14.02
C LEU A 36 -21.60 -6.21 13.58
N PHE A 37 -21.83 -6.36 12.26
CA PHE A 37 -23.10 -6.87 11.73
C PHE A 37 -23.42 -8.29 12.19
N LYS A 38 -22.40 -9.11 12.45
CA LYS A 38 -22.55 -10.48 12.97
C LYS A 38 -22.62 -10.54 14.50
N GLY A 39 -22.52 -9.41 15.20
CA GLY A 39 -22.55 -9.34 16.66
C GLY A 39 -21.25 -9.78 17.36
N TYR A 40 -20.13 -9.85 16.64
CA TYR A 40 -18.82 -10.13 17.24
C TYR A 40 -18.18 -8.86 17.78
N ASP A 41 -17.59 -8.94 18.97
CA ASP A 41 -16.69 -7.92 19.46
C ASP A 41 -15.34 -8.04 18.74
N MET A 42 -15.10 -7.16 17.76
CA MET A 42 -13.88 -7.13 16.97
C MET A 42 -12.80 -6.22 17.57
N TRP A 43 -13.07 -5.54 18.68
CA TRP A 43 -12.08 -4.71 19.39
C TRP A 43 -11.17 -5.55 20.29
N THR A 44 -10.68 -6.67 19.77
CA THR A 44 -9.72 -7.53 20.45
C THR A 44 -8.29 -7.08 20.17
N SER A 45 -7.40 -7.31 21.14
CA SER A 45 -5.96 -7.04 20.97
C SER A 45 -5.37 -7.74 19.73
N ASP A 46 -5.83 -8.96 19.44
CA ASP A 46 -5.38 -9.73 18.27
C ASP A 46 -5.78 -9.06 16.96
N PHE A 47 -7.00 -8.53 16.88
CA PHE A 47 -7.47 -7.82 15.69
C PHE A 47 -6.70 -6.51 15.48
N PHE A 48 -6.40 -5.80 16.56
CA PHE A 48 -5.57 -4.60 16.49
C PHE A 48 -4.15 -4.91 15.98
N ILE A 49 -3.50 -5.93 16.54
CA ILE A 49 -2.17 -6.38 16.10
C ILE A 49 -2.20 -6.78 14.63
N PHE A 50 -3.20 -7.56 14.21
CA PHE A 50 -3.37 -7.96 12.81
C PHE A 50 -3.56 -6.75 11.88
N SER A 51 -4.35 -5.76 12.28
CA SER A 51 -4.59 -4.54 11.51
C SER A 51 -3.32 -3.70 11.35
N CYS A 52 -2.51 -3.58 12.41
CA CYS A 52 -1.21 -2.92 12.36
C CYS A 52 -0.24 -3.65 11.42
N LEU A 53 -0.17 -4.99 11.52
CA LEU A 53 0.66 -5.81 10.64
C LEU A 53 0.23 -5.68 9.18
N LEU A 54 -1.08 -5.72 8.90
CA LEU A 54 -1.63 -5.59 7.55
C LEU A 54 -1.32 -4.21 6.95
N THR A 55 -1.49 -3.15 7.74
CA THR A 55 -1.21 -1.77 7.30
C THR A 55 0.29 -1.57 7.07
N GLY A 56 1.14 -2.08 7.98
CA GLY A 56 2.59 -2.05 7.84
C GLY A 56 3.08 -2.82 6.62
N PHE A 57 2.51 -4.00 6.37
CA PHE A 57 2.79 -4.79 5.17
C PHE A 57 2.34 -4.07 3.90
N GLY A 58 1.15 -3.46 3.88
CA GLY A 58 0.66 -2.65 2.76
C GLY A 58 1.60 -1.50 2.42
N LEU A 59 2.09 -0.78 3.43
CA LEU A 59 3.10 0.27 3.26
C LEU A 59 4.41 -0.28 2.68
N LEU A 60 4.93 -1.37 3.24
CA LEU A 60 6.16 -2.01 2.76
C LEU A 60 6.03 -2.42 1.28
N VAL A 61 4.95 -3.09 0.91
CA VAL A 61 4.69 -3.50 -0.48
C VAL A 61 4.56 -2.29 -1.40
N GLY A 62 3.84 -1.26 -0.98
CA GLY A 62 3.68 -0.03 -1.77
C GLY A 62 5.00 0.72 -1.98
N TRP A 63 5.87 0.74 -0.98
CA TRP A 63 7.23 1.27 -1.09
C TRP A 63 8.12 0.41 -2.00
N LEU A 64 8.05 -0.92 -1.87
CA LEU A 64 8.80 -1.84 -2.73
C LEU A 64 8.39 -1.68 -4.20
N GLN A 65 7.09 -1.56 -4.47
CA GLN A 65 6.55 -1.28 -5.80
C GLN A 65 7.07 0.06 -6.32
N LYS A 66 7.06 1.11 -5.50
CA LYS A 66 7.61 2.42 -5.87
C LYS A 66 9.08 2.33 -6.27
N VAL A 67 9.91 1.63 -5.49
CA VAL A 67 11.34 1.43 -5.80
C VAL A 67 11.52 0.60 -7.07
N TYR A 68 10.75 -0.48 -7.23
CA TYR A 68 10.79 -1.33 -8.42
C TYR A 68 10.43 -0.55 -9.69
N TYR A 69 9.32 0.20 -9.69
CA TYR A 69 8.92 1.00 -10.84
C TYR A 69 9.93 2.10 -11.13
N LYS A 70 10.52 2.74 -10.11
CA LYS A 70 11.62 3.67 -10.33
C LYS A 70 12.81 2.99 -11.01
N LYS A 71 13.22 1.82 -10.54
CA LYS A 71 14.33 1.06 -11.13
C LYS A 71 14.06 0.67 -12.59
N VAL A 72 12.87 0.16 -12.89
CA VAL A 72 12.49 -0.28 -14.24
C VAL A 72 12.35 0.89 -15.21
N ILE A 73 11.72 1.99 -14.77
CA ILE A 73 11.42 3.14 -15.66
C ILE A 73 12.64 4.05 -15.80
N TYR A 74 13.37 4.32 -14.72
CA TYR A 74 14.50 5.25 -14.76
C TYR A 74 15.83 4.56 -15.04
N GLY A 75 15.95 3.25 -14.81
CA GLY A 75 17.19 2.50 -15.05
C GLY A 75 18.27 2.81 -14.01
N GLU A 76 17.88 3.16 -12.78
CA GLU A 76 18.75 3.64 -11.68
C GLU A 76 19.62 2.51 -11.05
N ASN A 77 20.18 1.63 -11.89
CA ASN A 77 21.19 0.61 -11.57
C ASN A 77 21.93 0.11 -12.84
N SER A 78 21.97 0.90 -13.93
CA SER A 78 22.86 0.62 -15.07
C SER A 78 24.24 1.29 -14.92
N GLU A 79 24.55 1.85 -13.75
CA GLU A 79 25.86 2.45 -13.45
C GLU A 79 26.27 2.05 -12.03
N ASN A 80 26.74 0.81 -11.90
CA ASN A 80 27.88 0.42 -11.06
C ASN A 80 28.40 -0.93 -11.54
#